data_AF-A0A1M7BVN0-F1
#
_entry.id   AF-A0A1M7BVN0-F1
#
_cell.length_a   1.000
_cell.length_b   1.000
_cell.length_c   1.000
_cell.angle_alpha   90.00
_cell.angle_beta   90.00
_cell.angle_gamma   90.00
#
_symmetry.space_group_name_H-M   'P 1'
#
loop_
_entity.id
_entity.type
_entity.pdbx_description
1 polymer ?
#
loop_
_entity_poly.entity_id
_entity_poly.type
_entity_poly.pdbx_seq_one_letter_code
_entity_poly.pdbx_strand_id
1 'polypeptide(L)'
;MVVVGALFVTFGSNTGYAKDALLSAKKDYITCWKQPCVMVAGSEWSEKNPNGVGIAVAMGTQPGVTDDQIKTVLTRDFAAHGMRNIKFFFEQNDAPALGITFHVRGGTKGIFTIDDVREQIPAIAKRAANTNPVFQ
;
A
#
# COMPACT_ATOMS: atom_id res chain seq x y z
N MET A 1 39.60 -36.51 39.84
CA MET A 1 38.20 -36.16 40.14
C MET A 1 37.80 -35.04 39.19
N VAL A 2 36.76 -35.29 38.41
CA VAL A 2 36.26 -34.48 37.29
C VAL A 2 35.69 -33.15 37.79
N VAL A 3 35.66 -32.13 36.92
CA VAL A 3 34.55 -31.18 36.65
C VAL A 3 35.15 -29.93 35.97
N VAL A 4 35.27 -29.95 34.64
CA VAL A 4 34.33 -29.37 33.65
C VAL A 4 34.65 -27.88 33.39
N GLY A 5 35.29 -27.64 32.24
CA GLY A 5 35.41 -26.32 31.65
C GLY A 5 34.05 -25.86 31.11
N ALA A 6 33.63 -24.66 31.49
CA ALA A 6 32.50 -23.98 30.91
C ALA A 6 33.01 -22.94 29.90
N LEU A 7 33.08 -23.34 28.62
CA LEU A 7 33.15 -22.41 27.51
C LEU A 7 31.77 -21.74 27.39
N PHE A 8 31.66 -20.49 27.83
CA PHE A 8 30.48 -19.66 27.56
C PHE A 8 30.53 -19.20 26.10
N VAL A 9 29.91 -19.95 25.21
CA VAL A 9 29.58 -19.45 23.86
C VAL A 9 28.25 -18.73 23.97
N THR A 10 28.30 -17.42 24.18
CA THR A 10 27.12 -16.56 24.07
C THR A 10 26.80 -16.35 22.59
N PHE A 11 25.87 -17.11 22.04
CA PHE A 11 25.19 -16.77 20.79
C PHE A 11 24.19 -15.64 21.08
N GLY A 12 24.67 -14.41 21.00
CA GLY A 12 23.84 -13.21 20.98
C GLY A 12 22.98 -13.22 19.71
N SER A 13 21.80 -13.82 19.81
CA SER A 13 20.79 -13.83 18.77
C SER A 13 20.15 -12.44 18.71
N ASN A 14 20.83 -11.49 18.09
CA ASN A 14 20.25 -10.19 17.74
C ASN A 14 19.31 -10.36 16.54
N THR A 15 18.20 -11.07 16.71
CA THR A 15 17.04 -10.93 15.83
C THR A 15 16.27 -9.68 16.26
N GLY A 16 16.87 -8.51 16.03
CA GLY A 16 16.15 -7.26 16.02
C GLY A 16 15.28 -7.24 14.78
N TYR A 17 14.06 -7.78 14.86
CA TYR A 17 13.01 -7.35 13.94
C TYR A 17 12.78 -5.88 14.24
N ALA A 18 13.33 -5.01 13.39
CA ALA A 18 12.99 -3.60 13.42
C ALA A 18 11.46 -3.52 13.31
N LYS A 19 10.80 -3.12 14.40
CA LYS A 19 9.44 -2.58 14.33
C LYS A 19 9.57 -1.25 13.60
N ASP A 20 9.67 -1.30 12.27
CA ASP A 20 9.56 -0.08 11.48
C ASP A 20 8.27 0.62 11.90
N ALA A 21 8.37 1.89 12.25
CA ALA A 21 7.21 2.68 12.63
C ALA A 21 6.24 2.71 11.44
N LEU A 22 4.97 2.35 11.68
CA LEU A 22 3.96 2.38 10.64
C LEU A 22 3.79 3.80 10.09
N LEU A 23 3.61 3.90 8.77
CA LEU A 23 3.28 5.15 8.10
C LEU A 23 1.84 5.53 8.41
N SER A 24 1.64 6.69 9.04
CA SER A 24 0.29 7.17 9.37
C SER A 24 -0.53 7.52 8.12
N ALA A 25 -1.74 6.98 8.00
CA ALA A 25 -2.72 7.21 6.94
C ALA A 25 -3.67 8.39 7.23
N LYS A 26 -3.69 8.92 8.46
CA LYS A 26 -4.62 9.97 8.92
C LYS A 26 -4.74 11.18 7.99
N LYS A 27 -3.65 11.59 7.32
CA LYS A 27 -3.63 12.75 6.40
C LYS A 27 -4.07 12.43 4.97
N ASP A 28 -4.28 11.15 4.66
CA ASP A 28 -4.71 10.69 3.34
C ASP A 28 -6.22 10.40 3.30
N TYR A 29 -6.92 10.54 4.43
CA TYR A 29 -8.37 10.50 4.46
C TYR A 29 -8.98 11.71 3.76
N ILE A 30 -9.94 11.44 2.89
CA ILE A 30 -10.74 12.44 2.20
C ILE A 30 -12.21 12.29 2.57
N THR A 31 -12.96 13.38 2.43
CA THR A 31 -14.40 13.43 2.67
C THR A 31 -15.07 14.09 1.48
N CYS A 32 -16.25 13.62 1.13
CA CYS A 32 -17.02 14.13 0.01
C CYS A 32 -18.51 13.95 0.27
N TRP A 33 -19.32 14.67 -0.49
CA TRP A 33 -20.77 14.64 -0.33
C TRP A 33 -21.42 13.35 -0.88
N LYS A 34 -20.77 12.68 -1.84
CA LYS A 34 -21.23 11.41 -2.43
C LYS A 34 -20.07 10.41 -2.51
N GLN A 35 -20.26 9.25 -1.88
CA GLN A 35 -19.27 8.15 -1.84
C GLN A 35 -19.55 7.09 -2.94
N PRO A 36 -18.55 6.29 -3.37
CA PRO A 36 -17.12 6.41 -3.02
C PRO A 36 -16.42 7.50 -3.85
N CYS A 37 -15.72 8.43 -3.20
CA CYS A 37 -15.02 9.53 -3.91
C CYS A 37 -13.52 9.33 -4.02
N VAL A 38 -12.95 8.36 -3.28
CA VAL A 38 -11.54 7.95 -3.46
C VAL A 38 -11.24 7.55 -4.90
N MET A 39 -12.21 6.99 -5.61
CA MET A 39 -12.07 6.60 -7.02
C MET A 39 -11.85 7.80 -7.94
N VAL A 40 -12.63 8.88 -7.73
CA VAL A 40 -12.49 10.11 -8.51
C VAL A 40 -11.19 10.81 -8.16
N ALA A 41 -10.88 10.95 -6.87
CA ALA A 41 -9.65 11.59 -6.41
C ALA A 41 -8.39 10.86 -6.90
N GLY A 42 -8.38 9.53 -6.84
CA GLY A 42 -7.31 8.70 -7.35
C GLY A 42 -7.12 8.85 -8.86
N SER A 43 -8.22 8.85 -9.61
CA SER A 43 -8.22 9.07 -11.06
C SER A 43 -7.63 10.43 -11.43
N GLU A 44 -8.21 11.52 -10.91
CA GLU A 44 -7.79 12.89 -11.21
C GLU A 44 -6.33 13.17 -10.83
N TRP A 45 -5.89 12.64 -9.67
CA TRP A 45 -4.50 12.79 -9.28
C TRP A 45 -3.58 12.04 -10.23
N SER A 46 -3.92 10.80 -10.61
CA SER A 46 -3.08 9.98 -11.49
C SER A 46 -3.02 10.51 -12.93
N GLU A 47 -4.05 11.21 -13.39
CA GLU A 47 -4.05 11.91 -14.69
C GLU A 47 -3.00 13.04 -14.71
N LYS A 48 -2.92 13.80 -13.61
CA LYS A 48 -1.93 14.88 -13.41
C LYS A 48 -0.54 14.34 -13.07
N ASN A 49 -0.43 13.07 -12.68
CA ASN A 49 0.80 12.39 -12.30
C ASN A 49 0.95 11.09 -13.13
N PRO A 50 1.20 11.19 -14.45
CA PRO A 50 1.10 10.05 -15.38
C PRO A 50 2.14 8.93 -15.16
N ASN A 51 3.17 9.20 -14.35
CA ASN A 51 4.19 8.23 -13.94
C ASN A 51 4.08 7.85 -12.46
N GLY A 52 2.90 8.05 -11.87
CA GLY A 52 2.59 7.70 -10.49
C GLY A 52 1.38 6.78 -10.39
N VAL A 53 1.13 6.31 -9.17
CA VAL A 53 -0.02 5.45 -8.83
C VAL A 53 -0.89 6.14 -7.79
N GLY A 54 -2.13 6.44 -8.15
CA GLY A 54 -3.17 6.78 -7.18
C GLY A 54 -3.70 5.50 -6.56
N ILE A 55 -3.76 5.42 -5.23
CA ILE A 55 -4.22 4.25 -4.49
C ILE A 55 -5.48 4.67 -3.71
N ALA A 56 -6.63 4.26 -4.20
CA ALA A 56 -7.92 4.50 -3.57
C ALA A 56 -8.23 3.35 -2.62
N VAL A 57 -8.49 3.65 -1.35
CA VAL A 57 -8.79 2.68 -0.31
C VAL A 57 -10.13 3.03 0.33
N ALA A 58 -11.13 2.20 0.05
CA ALA A 58 -12.41 2.24 0.72
C ALA A 58 -12.35 1.28 1.92
N MET A 59 -12.18 1.83 3.13
CA MET A 59 -12.10 1.04 4.36
C MET A 59 -13.47 0.48 4.72
N GLY A 60 -13.55 -0.83 4.97
CA GLY A 60 -14.78 -1.45 5.46
C GLY A 60 -15.10 -1.06 6.92
N THR A 61 -16.32 -1.36 7.38
CA THR A 61 -16.73 -1.13 8.78
C THR A 61 -16.11 -2.12 9.78
N GLN A 62 -15.60 -3.26 9.30
CA GLN A 62 -14.92 -4.29 10.10
C GLN A 62 -13.62 -4.73 9.43
N PRO A 63 -12.61 -3.84 9.34
CA PRO A 63 -11.42 -4.14 8.57
C PRO A 63 -10.52 -5.12 9.36
N GLY A 64 -10.09 -6.21 8.69
CA GLY A 64 -9.12 -7.17 9.25
C GLY A 64 -7.70 -6.63 9.36
N VAL A 65 -7.42 -5.46 8.77
CA VAL A 65 -6.13 -4.76 8.78
C VAL A 65 -6.34 -3.25 8.93
N THR A 66 -5.40 -2.57 9.56
CA THR A 66 -5.45 -1.11 9.75
C THR A 66 -5.04 -0.36 8.49
N ASP A 67 -5.52 0.88 8.35
CA ASP A 67 -5.12 1.85 7.33
C ASP A 67 -3.60 2.11 7.31
N ASP A 68 -2.99 2.28 8.49
CA ASP A 68 -1.54 2.45 8.65
C ASP A 68 -0.75 1.24 8.16
N GLN A 69 -1.26 0.01 8.40
CA GLN A 69 -0.66 -1.21 7.87
C GLN A 69 -0.77 -1.29 6.35
N ILE A 70 -1.93 -0.98 5.78
CA ILE A 70 -2.13 -0.95 4.33
C ILE A 70 -1.14 0.02 3.69
N LYS A 71 -1.09 1.25 4.19
CA LYS A 71 -0.19 2.28 3.66
C LYS A 71 1.25 1.83 3.73
N THR A 72 1.69 1.33 4.88
CA THR A 72 3.07 0.88 5.09
C THR A 72 3.45 -0.25 4.14
N VAL A 73 2.62 -1.30 4.07
CA VAL A 73 2.90 -2.48 3.25
C VAL A 73 2.88 -2.13 1.77
N LEU A 74 1.86 -1.43 1.29
CA LEU A 74 1.77 -1.07 -0.12
C LEU A 74 2.88 -0.08 -0.53
N THR A 75 3.23 0.89 0.32
CA THR A 75 4.38 1.76 0.06
C THR A 75 5.67 0.97 -0.10
N ARG A 76 5.93 0.02 0.80
CA ARG A 76 7.12 -0.83 0.71
C ARG A 76 7.11 -1.70 -0.54
N ASP A 77 5.97 -2.31 -0.84
CA ASP A 77 5.85 -3.23 -1.98
C ASP A 77 6.00 -2.47 -3.32
N PHE A 78 5.38 -1.30 -3.48
CA PHE A 78 5.62 -0.45 -4.66
C PHE A 78 7.08 0.02 -4.75
N ALA A 79 7.70 0.40 -3.62
CA ALA A 79 9.10 0.81 -3.60
C ALA A 79 10.05 -0.32 -4.01
N ALA A 80 9.73 -1.58 -3.69
CA ALA A 80 10.48 -2.75 -4.13
C ALA A 80 10.48 -2.92 -5.66
N HIS A 81 9.44 -2.39 -6.33
CA HIS A 81 9.34 -2.32 -7.79
C HIS A 81 9.78 -0.97 -8.38
N GLY A 82 10.53 -0.16 -7.61
CA GLY A 82 11.04 1.14 -8.06
C GLY A 82 9.98 2.25 -8.13
N MET A 83 8.76 2.00 -7.68
CA MET A 83 7.66 2.96 -7.72
C MET A 83 7.53 3.70 -6.39
N ARG A 84 7.99 4.95 -6.35
CA ARG A 84 7.90 5.82 -5.16
C ARG A 84 6.87 6.94 -5.31
N ASN A 85 6.49 7.27 -6.53
CA ASN A 85 5.48 8.30 -6.81
C ASN A 85 4.08 7.69 -6.65
N ILE A 86 3.68 7.46 -5.41
CA ILE A 86 2.37 6.92 -5.07
C ILE A 86 1.62 7.91 -4.16
N LYS A 87 0.31 7.97 -4.29
CA LYS A 87 -0.55 8.79 -3.44
C LYS A 87 -1.75 7.97 -2.98
N PHE A 88 -1.95 7.93 -1.67
CA PHE A 88 -3.11 7.28 -1.07
C PHE A 88 -4.28 8.25 -0.93
N PHE A 89 -5.47 7.68 -1.05
CA PHE A 89 -6.75 8.30 -0.76
C PHE A 89 -7.56 7.30 0.04
N PHE A 90 -7.80 7.60 1.30
CA PHE A 90 -8.61 6.76 2.19
C PHE A 90 -9.99 7.37 2.37
N GLU A 91 -11.01 6.52 2.47
CA GLU A 91 -12.32 6.89 2.97
C GLU A 91 -12.89 5.76 3.81
N GLN A 92 -13.76 6.11 4.76
CA GLN A 92 -14.56 5.13 5.47
C GLN A 92 -15.79 4.78 4.62
N ASN A 93 -15.93 3.51 4.26
CA ASN A 93 -17.09 2.99 3.56
C ASN A 93 -18.14 2.50 4.56
N ASP A 94 -19.41 2.46 4.13
CA ASP A 94 -20.54 1.95 4.91
C ASP A 94 -20.74 0.42 4.74
N ALA A 95 -20.01 -0.19 3.80
CA ALA A 95 -19.97 -1.64 3.61
C ALA A 95 -18.97 -2.33 4.55
N PRO A 96 -19.16 -3.63 4.88
CA PRO A 96 -18.23 -4.37 5.73
C PRO A 96 -16.88 -4.65 5.07
N ALA A 97 -16.86 -4.74 3.74
CA ALA A 97 -15.66 -5.13 2.99
C ALA A 97 -14.78 -3.92 2.65
N LEU A 98 -13.46 -4.16 2.71
CA LEU A 98 -12.44 -3.24 2.24
C LEU A 98 -12.22 -3.42 0.74
N GLY A 99 -12.10 -2.31 0.01
CA GLY A 99 -11.73 -2.31 -1.41
C GLY A 99 -10.52 -1.42 -1.68
N ILE A 100 -9.57 -1.93 -2.47
CA ILE A 100 -8.40 -1.17 -2.93
C ILE A 100 -8.43 -1.10 -4.46
N THR A 101 -8.27 0.10 -4.99
CA THR A 101 -8.21 0.35 -6.42
C THR A 101 -6.95 1.11 -6.77
N PHE A 102 -6.35 0.75 -7.91
CA PHE A 102 -5.20 1.45 -8.44
C PHE A 102 -5.57 2.35 -9.62
N HIS A 103 -5.00 3.54 -9.64
CA HIS A 103 -5.20 4.54 -10.68
C HIS A 103 -3.88 4.90 -11.33
N VAL A 104 -3.83 4.82 -12.66
CA VAL A 104 -2.67 5.19 -13.47
C VAL A 104 -3.19 5.97 -14.66
N ARG A 105 -2.75 7.23 -14.83
CA ARG A 105 -3.11 8.10 -15.97
C ARG A 105 -4.61 8.33 -16.13
N GLY A 106 -5.33 8.50 -15.02
CA GLY A 106 -6.80 8.62 -15.01
C GLY A 106 -7.52 7.28 -15.25
N GLY A 107 -6.79 6.22 -15.63
CA GLY A 107 -7.34 4.89 -15.77
C GLY A 107 -7.49 4.21 -14.41
N THR A 108 -8.61 3.51 -14.22
CA THR A 108 -8.89 2.70 -13.04
C THR A 108 -8.50 1.23 -13.28
N LYS A 109 -7.96 0.57 -12.27
CA LYS A 109 -7.60 -0.86 -12.31
C LYS A 109 -8.15 -1.60 -11.10
N GLY A 110 -9.15 -2.43 -11.40
CA GLY A 110 -9.72 -3.42 -10.49
C GLY A 110 -10.40 -2.85 -9.25
N ILE A 111 -10.98 -3.75 -8.48
CA ILE A 111 -11.30 -3.55 -7.07
C ILE A 111 -10.74 -4.80 -6.40
N PHE A 112 -9.68 -4.62 -5.63
CA PHE A 112 -8.93 -5.70 -4.99
C PHE A 112 -9.23 -5.75 -3.50
N THR A 113 -9.12 -6.94 -2.94
CA THR A 113 -9.18 -7.21 -1.51
C THR A 113 -7.78 -7.16 -0.90
N ILE A 114 -7.67 -7.26 0.42
CA ILE A 114 -6.36 -7.34 1.09
C ILE A 114 -5.57 -8.59 0.68
N ASP A 115 -6.26 -9.67 0.33
CA ASP A 115 -5.63 -10.96 0.06
C ASP A 115 -4.94 -11.00 -1.31
N ASP A 116 -5.49 -10.29 -2.31
CA ASP A 116 -5.03 -10.35 -3.71
C ASP A 116 -4.39 -9.05 -4.22
N VAL A 117 -4.57 -7.91 -3.55
CA VAL A 117 -4.06 -6.61 -3.99
C VAL A 117 -2.55 -6.61 -4.26
N ARG A 118 -1.78 -7.37 -3.46
CA ARG A 118 -0.31 -7.39 -3.54
C ARG A 118 0.19 -8.08 -4.81
N GLU A 119 -0.56 -9.04 -5.33
CA GLU A 119 -0.22 -9.76 -6.57
C GLU A 119 -0.25 -8.85 -7.80
N GLN A 120 -1.01 -7.76 -7.72
CA GLN A 120 -1.20 -6.81 -8.82
C GLN A 120 -0.09 -5.75 -8.90
N ILE A 121 0.64 -5.53 -7.80
CA ILE A 121 1.64 -4.46 -7.66
C ILE A 121 2.70 -4.49 -8.77
N PRO A 122 3.30 -5.64 -9.15
CA PRO A 122 4.31 -5.65 -10.21
C PRO A 122 3.78 -5.15 -11.55
N ALA A 123 2.55 -5.54 -11.92
CA ALA A 123 1.92 -5.14 -13.17
C ALA A 123 1.56 -3.65 -13.17
N ILE A 124 1.03 -3.14 -12.05
CA ILE A 124 0.68 -1.73 -11.89
C ILE A 124 1.93 -0.85 -11.89
N ALA A 125 2.98 -1.24 -11.16
CA ALA A 125 4.25 -0.52 -11.13
C ALA A 125 4.87 -0.45 -12.54
N LYS A 126 4.87 -1.56 -13.28
CA LYS A 126 5.34 -1.59 -14.67
C LYS A 126 4.52 -0.67 -15.58
N ARG A 127 3.19 -0.64 -15.42
CA ARG A 127 2.31 0.25 -16.19
C ARG A 127 2.62 1.71 -15.89
N ALA A 128 2.72 2.09 -14.62
CA ALA A 128 3.01 3.48 -14.22
C ALA A 128 4.42 3.93 -14.65
N ALA A 129 5.41 3.04 -14.68
CA ALA A 129 6.76 3.35 -15.16
C ALA A 129 6.86 3.50 -16.70
N ASN A 130 5.88 3.02 -17.47
CA ASN A 130 5.96 2.97 -18.93
C ASN A 130 5.70 4.35 -19.57
N THR A 131 6.72 5.12 -19.93
CA THR A 131 6.57 6.45 -20.52
C THR A 131 6.07 6.49 -21.97
N ASN A 132 5.75 5.35 -22.59
CA ASN A 132 5.29 5.31 -23.97
C ASN A 132 3.88 5.94 -24.10
N PRO A 133 3.70 6.99 -24.94
CA PRO A 133 2.44 7.72 -25.07
C PRO A 133 1.30 6.90 -25.70
N VAL A 134 1.59 5.77 -26.34
CA VAL A 134 0.59 4.88 -26.98
C VAL A 134 -0.10 3.98 -25.95
N PHE A 135 0.56 3.66 -24.84
CA PHE A 135 0.04 2.78 -23.80
C PHE A 135 -0.49 3.62 -22.62
N GLN A 136 -1.65 4.26 -22.83
CA GLN A 136 -2.38 4.98 -21.78
C GLN A 136 -3.14 4.03 -20.84
#